data_AF-X1LPB0-F1
#
_entry.id   AF-X1LPB0-F1
#
_cell.length_a   1.000
_cell.length_b   1.000
_cell.length_c   1.000
_cell.angle_alpha   90.00
_cell.angle_beta   90.00
_cell.angle_gamma   90.00
#
_symmetry.space_group_name_H-M   'P 1'
#
loop_
_entity.id
_entity.type
_entity.pdbx_description
1 polymer ?
#
loop_
_entity_poly.entity_id
_entity_poly.type
_entity_poly.pdbx_seq_one_letter_code
_entity_poly.pdbx_strand_id
1 'polypeptide(L)'
;LTQSIFAPLEDALDRAEMESYEIDFCLMVGGSSLIPQVRESVEKFFQKGSVGYFEDHLDIQLSVARGAAWNAAIKSLTERPLIEPVLHDGIALITSEGVLNSLIPSRVTLPFPSDGSYAREKLSIPTEFKGRDLRIEVVGEEDKQPIFNEIWSLPEDSSPGDEITMEYRVTSGKQFECRAFLKKHSEYILEKSVENPLVNILNPNELRVKIEEAEEELRNKGGGTARDREIFIDLAKWYTELGQREKALDYLRTALNKIQRPDPIIIFM
;
A
#
# COMPACT_ATOMS: atom_id res chain seq x y z
N LEU A 1 -19.87 -13.14 7.06
CA LEU A 1 -20.33 -12.03 7.93
C LEU A 1 -19.16 -11.08 8.13
N THR A 2 -19.32 -9.87 7.57
CA THR A 2 -18.66 -8.59 7.90
C THR A 2 -17.13 -8.52 7.83
N GLN A 3 -16.61 -7.88 6.77
CA GLN A 3 -15.23 -7.37 6.71
C GLN A 3 -14.97 -6.51 7.94
N SER A 4 -13.96 -6.94 8.69
CA SER A 4 -13.91 -6.86 10.13
C SER A 4 -13.05 -5.69 10.57
N ILE A 5 -13.54 -4.90 11.53
CA ILE A 5 -12.70 -3.95 12.29
C ILE A 5 -11.47 -4.63 12.92
N PHE A 6 -11.46 -5.97 13.00
CA PHE A 6 -10.35 -6.77 13.52
C PHE A 6 -9.23 -7.02 12.50
N ALA A 7 -9.51 -7.04 11.17
CA ALA A 7 -8.45 -7.36 10.21
C ALA A 7 -7.28 -6.35 10.25
N PRO A 8 -7.52 -5.02 10.36
CA PRO A 8 -6.44 -4.07 10.59
C PRO A 8 -5.77 -4.17 11.97
N LEU A 9 -6.48 -4.71 12.98
CA LEU A 9 -5.92 -4.90 14.33
C LEU A 9 -4.99 -6.12 14.37
N GLU A 10 -5.39 -7.22 13.71
CA GLU A 10 -4.58 -8.42 13.54
C GLU A 10 -3.31 -8.11 12.73
N ASP A 11 -3.42 -7.43 11.58
CA ASP A 11 -2.26 -7.01 10.78
C ASP A 11 -1.29 -6.11 11.58
N ALA A 12 -1.81 -5.20 12.40
CA ALA A 12 -0.97 -4.35 13.24
C ALA A 12 -0.25 -5.13 14.37
N LEU A 13 -0.91 -6.13 14.95
CA LEU A 13 -0.35 -7.01 15.98
C LEU A 13 0.71 -7.93 15.39
N ASP A 14 0.43 -8.54 14.23
CA ASP A 14 1.36 -9.40 13.49
C ASP A 14 2.65 -8.64 13.15
N ARG A 15 2.53 -7.41 12.61
CA ARG A 15 3.67 -6.53 12.30
C ARG A 15 4.45 -6.09 13.55
N ALA A 16 3.78 -6.00 14.69
CA ALA A 16 4.42 -5.69 15.96
C ALA A 16 5.06 -6.93 16.61
N GLU A 17 4.84 -8.13 16.07
CA GLU A 17 5.18 -9.41 16.69
C GLU A 17 4.58 -9.53 18.11
N MET A 18 3.34 -9.04 18.29
CA MET A 18 2.65 -9.01 19.57
C MET A 18 1.31 -9.72 19.52
N GLU A 19 0.93 -10.34 20.63
CA GLU A 19 -0.39 -10.93 20.82
C GLU A 19 -1.37 -9.93 21.43
N SER A 20 -2.68 -10.12 21.19
CA SER A 20 -3.69 -9.15 21.66
C SER A 20 -3.74 -8.98 23.19
N TYR A 21 -3.33 -10.00 23.95
CA TYR A 21 -3.28 -9.94 25.42
C TYR A 21 -2.07 -9.19 25.98
N GLU A 22 -1.08 -8.86 25.13
CA GLU A 22 0.12 -8.09 25.48
C GLU A 22 -0.13 -6.57 25.41
N ILE A 23 -1.29 -6.16 24.90
CA ILE A 23 -1.68 -4.76 24.83
C ILE A 23 -2.25 -4.31 26.17
N ASP A 24 -1.51 -3.44 26.86
CA ASP A 24 -1.94 -2.88 28.15
C ASP A 24 -3.12 -1.91 28.01
N PHE A 25 -3.14 -1.10 26.94
CA PHE A 25 -4.12 -0.05 26.73
C PHE A 25 -4.45 0.17 25.25
N CYS A 26 -5.74 0.27 24.93
CA CYS A 26 -6.25 0.61 23.60
C CYS A 26 -7.06 1.91 23.70
N LEU A 27 -6.60 2.99 23.06
CA LEU A 27 -7.34 4.25 23.00
C LEU A 27 -8.21 4.29 21.74
N MET A 28 -9.53 4.27 21.90
CA MET A 28 -10.46 4.42 20.80
C MET A 28 -10.66 5.91 20.46
N VAL A 29 -10.38 6.28 19.21
CA VAL A 29 -10.52 7.65 18.68
C VAL A 29 -11.47 7.69 17.48
N GLY A 30 -12.03 8.87 17.20
CA GLY A 30 -12.96 9.08 16.08
C GLY A 30 -14.43 8.76 16.40
N GLY A 31 -15.34 9.37 15.64
CA GLY A 31 -16.79 9.30 15.93
C GLY A 31 -17.37 7.89 15.94
N SER A 32 -16.87 6.99 15.09
CA SER A 32 -17.34 5.60 15.02
C SER A 32 -17.03 4.79 16.30
N SER A 33 -16.08 5.26 17.12
CA SER A 33 -15.72 4.65 18.40
C SER A 33 -16.78 4.87 19.50
N LEU A 34 -17.77 5.73 19.26
CA LEU A 34 -18.92 5.92 20.13
C LEU A 34 -19.97 4.81 19.97
N ILE A 35 -19.90 4.02 18.90
CA ILE A 35 -20.86 2.95 18.65
C ILE A 35 -20.63 1.84 19.70
N PRO A 36 -21.59 1.55 20.60
CA PRO A 36 -21.39 0.59 21.68
C PRO A 36 -20.98 -0.80 21.18
N GLN A 37 -21.55 -1.24 20.07
CA GLN A 37 -21.21 -2.54 19.47
C GLN A 37 -19.75 -2.61 19.00
N VAL A 38 -19.20 -1.50 18.50
CA VAL A 38 -17.79 -1.44 18.08
C VAL A 38 -16.90 -1.50 19.32
N ARG A 39 -17.23 -0.74 20.37
CA ARG A 39 -16.51 -0.76 21.64
C ARG A 39 -16.48 -2.14 22.29
N GLU A 40 -17.64 -2.75 22.49
CA GLU A 40 -17.74 -4.09 23.08
C GLU A 40 -16.98 -5.13 22.25
N SER A 41 -16.94 -4.97 20.93
CA SER A 41 -16.20 -5.84 20.03
C SER A 41 -14.68 -5.70 20.22
N VAL A 42 -14.18 -4.47 20.33
CA VAL A 42 -12.75 -4.18 20.57
C VAL A 42 -12.31 -4.58 21.98
N GLU A 43 -13.16 -4.36 22.99
CA GLU A 43 -12.93 -4.82 24.37
C GLU A 43 -12.78 -6.35 24.44
N LYS A 44 -13.66 -7.09 23.76
CA LYS A 44 -13.56 -8.56 23.69
C LYS A 44 -12.30 -9.01 22.97
N PHE A 45 -11.85 -8.28 21.95
CA PHE A 45 -10.66 -8.61 21.19
C PHE A 45 -9.38 -8.50 22.05
N PHE A 46 -9.24 -7.43 22.83
CA PHE A 46 -8.01 -7.16 23.62
C PHE A 46 -7.95 -7.84 25.00
N GLN A 47 -8.91 -8.69 25.37
CA GLN A 47 -8.97 -9.59 26.55
C GLN A 47 -8.58 -9.01 27.94
N LYS A 48 -7.33 -8.54 28.10
CA LYS A 48 -6.75 -7.89 29.29
C LYS A 48 -6.63 -6.37 29.18
N GLY A 49 -6.45 -5.83 27.98
CA GLY A 49 -6.16 -4.42 27.78
C GLY A 49 -7.30 -3.51 28.24
N SER A 50 -6.96 -2.41 28.92
CA SER A 50 -7.94 -1.38 29.22
C SER A 50 -8.29 -0.63 27.94
N VAL A 51 -9.55 -0.70 27.51
CA VAL A 51 -10.02 0.10 26.36
C VAL A 51 -10.51 1.44 26.88
N GLY A 52 -9.77 2.49 26.54
CA GLY A 52 -10.12 3.87 26.85
C GLY A 52 -10.86 4.54 25.70
N TYR A 53 -11.79 5.41 26.04
CA TYR A 53 -12.50 6.27 25.10
C TYR A 53 -12.82 7.59 25.80
N PHE A 54 -13.07 8.67 25.05
CA PHE A 54 -13.55 9.91 25.66
C PHE A 54 -15.06 9.83 25.87
N GLU A 55 -15.54 10.26 27.04
CA GLU A 55 -16.98 10.25 27.35
C GLU A 55 -17.73 11.36 26.62
N ASP A 56 -17.05 12.49 26.39
CA ASP A 56 -17.62 13.66 25.73
C ASP A 56 -17.42 13.61 24.20
N HIS A 57 -18.50 13.91 23.47
CA HIS A 57 -18.50 13.88 22.01
C HIS A 57 -17.51 14.88 21.40
N LEU A 58 -17.37 16.07 22.00
CA LEU A 58 -16.46 17.10 21.51
C LEU A 58 -15.01 16.68 21.77
N ASP A 59 -14.73 16.06 22.91
CA ASP A 59 -13.39 15.52 23.22
C ASP A 59 -12.95 14.44 22.23
N ILE A 60 -13.83 13.49 21.85
CA ILE A 60 -13.52 12.51 20.80
C ILE A 60 -13.21 13.21 19.49
N GLN A 61 -14.06 14.15 19.06
CA GLN A 61 -13.89 14.83 17.77
C GLN A 61 -12.61 15.66 17.72
N LEU A 62 -12.22 16.27 18.84
CA LEU A 62 -11.02 17.10 18.93
C LEU A 62 -9.76 16.33 19.29
N SER A 63 -9.84 15.06 19.69
CA SER A 63 -8.69 14.26 20.17
C SER A 63 -7.49 14.28 19.21
N VAL A 64 -7.74 14.01 17.92
CA VAL A 64 -6.70 14.02 16.86
C VAL A 64 -6.12 15.43 16.68
N ALA A 65 -6.98 16.45 16.61
CA ALA A 65 -6.55 17.85 16.44
C ALA A 65 -5.71 18.34 17.63
N ARG A 66 -6.07 17.94 18.86
CA ARG A 66 -5.30 18.22 20.08
C ARG A 66 -3.91 17.58 20.01
N GLY A 67 -3.83 16.31 19.63
CA GLY A 67 -2.55 15.62 19.44
C GLY A 67 -1.67 16.31 18.38
N ALA A 68 -2.26 16.71 17.26
CA ALA A 68 -1.56 17.46 16.20
C ALA A 68 -1.07 18.83 16.70
N ALA A 69 -1.88 19.56 17.47
CA ALA A 69 -1.49 20.85 18.06
C ALA A 69 -0.33 20.70 19.04
N TRP A 70 -0.34 19.68 19.91
CA TRP A 70 0.77 19.37 20.80
C TRP A 70 2.04 19.04 20.04
N ASN A 71 1.95 18.17 19.03
CA ASN A 71 3.09 17.82 18.19
C ASN A 71 3.67 19.06 17.47
N ALA A 72 2.81 19.95 16.96
CA ALA A 72 3.23 21.19 16.31
C ALA A 72 3.91 22.16 17.28
N ALA A 73 3.36 22.33 18.49
CA ALA A 73 3.94 23.18 19.53
C ALA A 73 5.31 22.67 20.01
N ILE A 74 5.47 21.35 20.16
CA ILE A 74 6.75 20.76 20.56
C ILE A 74 7.76 20.85 19.43
N LYS A 75 7.33 20.61 18.19
CA LYS A 75 8.18 20.77 17.00
C LYS A 75 8.67 22.20 16.81
N SER A 76 7.84 23.20 17.08
CA SER A 76 8.27 24.60 16.96
C SER A 76 9.26 25.01 18.06
N LEU A 77 9.19 24.39 19.24
CA LEU A 77 10.07 24.67 20.37
C LEU A 77 11.40 23.90 20.33
N THR A 78 11.40 22.68 19.78
CA THR A 78 12.53 21.74 19.87
C THR A 78 13.13 21.33 18.53
N GLU A 79 12.52 21.79 17.43
CA GLU A 79 12.80 21.34 16.04
C GLU A 79 12.55 19.85 15.79
N ARG A 80 12.05 19.11 16.80
CA ARG A 80 11.75 17.68 16.75
C ARG A 80 10.28 17.42 17.07
N PRO A 81 9.63 16.46 16.39
CA PRO A 81 8.25 16.12 16.72
C PRO A 81 8.17 15.50 18.13
N LEU A 82 6.98 15.58 18.75
CA LEU A 82 6.70 14.89 20.01
C LEU A 82 6.81 13.36 19.84
N ILE A 83 6.39 12.86 18.68
CA ILE A 83 6.49 11.44 18.30
C ILE A 83 7.27 11.36 17.00
N GLU A 84 8.42 10.69 17.04
CA GLU A 84 9.24 10.46 15.86
C GLU A 84 8.62 9.35 15.00
N PRO A 85 8.29 9.63 13.73
CA PRO A 85 7.79 8.59 12.84
C PRO A 85 8.90 7.59 12.54
N VAL A 86 8.56 6.31 12.53
CA VAL A 86 9.46 5.21 12.19
C VAL A 86 8.95 4.51 10.92
N LEU A 87 9.89 4.08 10.07
CA LEU A 87 9.61 3.19 8.95
C LEU A 87 9.53 1.75 9.47
N HIS A 88 8.36 1.11 9.40
CA HIS A 88 8.16 -0.19 10.05
C HIS A 88 8.80 -1.36 9.30
N ASP A 89 8.66 -1.38 7.96
CA ASP A 89 9.39 -2.28 7.05
C ASP A 89 10.48 -1.50 6.29
N GLY A 90 11.46 -2.20 5.73
CA GLY A 90 12.50 -1.61 4.88
C GLY A 90 11.99 -1.30 3.48
N ILE A 91 12.77 -0.55 2.72
CA ILE A 91 12.52 -0.27 1.31
C ILE A 91 13.70 -0.80 0.50
N ALA A 92 13.42 -1.64 -0.49
CA ALA A 92 14.43 -2.27 -1.33
C ALA A 92 14.11 -2.15 -2.82
N LEU A 93 15.17 -2.17 -3.63
CA LEU A 93 15.10 -2.28 -5.09
C LEU A 93 15.23 -3.74 -5.50
N ILE A 94 14.42 -4.19 -6.45
CA ILE A 94 14.55 -5.53 -7.04
C ILE A 94 15.55 -5.49 -8.19
N THR A 95 16.61 -6.30 -8.08
CA THR A 95 17.61 -6.47 -9.16
C THR A 95 17.15 -7.48 -10.21
N SER A 96 17.83 -7.52 -11.37
CA SER A 96 17.50 -8.46 -12.46
C SER A 96 17.58 -9.94 -12.05
N GLU A 97 18.34 -10.26 -11.00
CA GLU A 97 18.45 -11.62 -10.44
C GLU A 97 17.31 -11.95 -9.45
N GLY A 98 16.38 -11.01 -9.22
CA GLY A 98 15.30 -11.14 -8.25
C GLY A 98 15.75 -10.95 -6.79
N VAL A 99 16.99 -10.50 -6.58
CA VAL A 99 17.57 -10.21 -5.27
C VAL A 99 17.17 -8.80 -4.83
N LEU A 100 16.77 -8.67 -3.57
CA LEU A 100 16.48 -7.39 -2.92
C LEU A 100 17.79 -6.67 -2.59
N ASN A 101 17.93 -5.44 -3.10
CA ASN A 101 18.97 -4.50 -2.70
C ASN A 101 18.35 -3.49 -1.73
N SER A 102 18.72 -3.57 -0.45
CA SER A 102 18.22 -2.70 0.63
C SER A 102 18.62 -1.24 0.39
N LEU A 103 17.64 -0.36 0.23
CA LEU A 103 17.85 1.09 0.13
C LEU A 103 17.71 1.74 1.51
N ILE A 104 16.65 1.39 2.24
CA ILE A 104 16.36 1.95 3.56
C ILE A 104 16.05 0.79 4.49
N PRO A 105 16.80 0.60 5.58
CA PRO A 105 16.53 -0.50 6.49
C PRO A 105 15.23 -0.25 7.27
N SER A 106 14.61 -1.33 7.73
CA SER A 106 13.45 -1.27 8.62
C SER A 106 13.79 -0.62 9.97
N ARG A 107 12.76 -0.15 10.66
CA ARG A 107 12.79 0.40 12.03
C ARG A 107 13.67 1.65 12.18
N VAL A 108 13.90 2.41 11.11
CA VAL A 108 14.60 3.71 11.15
C VAL A 108 13.67 4.86 11.45
N THR A 109 14.14 5.83 12.24
CA THR A 109 13.47 7.11 12.46
C THR A 109 13.48 7.94 11.19
N LEU A 110 12.38 8.64 10.91
CA LEU A 110 12.24 9.51 9.76
C LEU A 110 12.44 10.99 10.15
N PRO A 111 13.07 11.81 9.30
CA PRO A 111 13.46 11.53 7.90
C PRO A 111 14.67 10.59 7.78
N PHE A 112 14.79 9.96 6.62
CA PHE A 112 15.96 9.16 6.24
C PHE A 112 16.52 9.66 4.90
N PRO A 113 17.82 10.01 4.82
CA PRO A 113 18.75 10.24 5.92
C PRO A 113 18.27 11.30 6.93
N SER A 114 18.84 11.27 8.14
CA SER A 114 18.41 12.13 9.26
C SER A 114 18.60 13.62 9.02
N ASP A 115 19.51 13.99 8.12
CA ASP A 115 19.76 15.39 7.71
C ASP A 115 18.82 15.86 6.57
N GLY A 116 17.93 14.98 6.09
CA GLY A 116 16.99 15.27 4.99
C GLY A 116 17.63 15.32 3.60
N SER A 117 18.92 15.00 3.47
CA SER A 117 19.62 14.89 2.20
C SER A 117 19.13 13.68 1.39
N TYR A 118 19.74 13.41 0.24
CA TYR A 118 19.52 12.17 -0.49
C TYR A 118 20.66 11.19 -0.20
N ALA A 119 20.31 9.96 0.21
CA ALA A 119 21.23 8.83 0.14
C ALA A 119 21.48 8.46 -1.32
N ARG A 120 22.58 7.75 -1.59
CA ARG A 120 22.99 7.36 -2.95
C ARG A 120 23.30 5.88 -3.01
N GLU A 121 22.75 5.21 -4.02
CA GLU A 121 23.09 3.84 -4.39
C GLU A 121 23.67 3.81 -5.81
N LYS A 122 24.71 2.98 -5.99
CA LYS A 122 25.35 2.78 -7.29
C LYS A 122 24.87 1.47 -7.90
N LEU A 123 24.21 1.58 -9.04
CA LEU A 123 23.66 0.47 -9.79
C LEU A 123 24.32 0.43 -11.19
N SER A 124 24.04 -0.62 -11.93
CA SER A 124 24.49 -0.74 -13.32
C SER A 124 23.37 -1.29 -14.20
N ILE A 125 23.32 -0.88 -15.47
CA ILE A 125 22.42 -1.50 -16.44
C ILE A 125 22.72 -3.01 -16.49
N PRO A 126 21.73 -3.89 -16.32
CA PRO A 126 21.93 -5.33 -16.34
C PRO A 126 22.61 -5.83 -17.63
N THR A 127 23.45 -6.85 -17.52
CA THR A 127 24.17 -7.43 -18.68
C THR A 127 23.25 -8.02 -19.74
N GLU A 128 22.05 -8.47 -19.34
CA GLU A 128 21.03 -9.03 -20.23
C GLU A 128 20.14 -7.98 -20.90
N PHE A 129 20.35 -6.69 -20.59
CA PHE A 129 19.55 -5.59 -21.12
C PHE A 129 19.60 -5.54 -22.65
N LYS A 130 18.41 -5.55 -23.27
CA LYS A 130 18.23 -5.45 -24.72
C LYS A 130 17.14 -4.42 -25.01
N GLY A 131 17.53 -3.28 -25.54
CA GLY A 131 16.60 -2.22 -25.94
C GLY A 131 16.89 -0.91 -25.22
N ARG A 132 15.83 -0.15 -24.93
CA ARG A 132 15.92 1.16 -24.27
C ARG A 132 15.14 1.21 -22.96
N ASP A 133 14.24 0.27 -22.73
CA ASP A 133 13.30 0.34 -21.62
C ASP A 133 13.84 -0.46 -20.43
N LEU A 134 14.35 0.25 -19.43
CA LEU A 134 14.81 -0.33 -18.18
C LEU A 134 13.70 -0.26 -17.13
N ARG A 135 13.34 -1.39 -16.54
CA ARG A 135 12.39 -1.42 -15.42
C ARG A 135 13.10 -1.11 -14.11
N ILE A 136 12.54 -0.19 -13.33
CA ILE A 136 12.91 0.07 -11.94
C ILE A 136 11.73 -0.31 -11.05
N GLU A 137 11.97 -1.22 -10.11
CA GLU A 137 10.96 -1.74 -9.19
C GLU A 137 11.47 -1.61 -7.76
N VAL A 138 10.67 -0.96 -6.92
CA VAL A 138 10.96 -0.71 -5.51
C VAL A 138 9.81 -1.26 -4.68
N VAL A 139 10.15 -2.00 -3.63
CA VAL A 139 9.24 -2.80 -2.81
C VAL A 139 9.58 -2.70 -1.32
N GLY A 140 8.65 -3.13 -0.45
CA GLY A 140 8.94 -3.45 0.95
C GLY A 140 9.92 -4.62 1.07
N GLU A 141 10.72 -4.66 2.14
CA GLU A 141 11.72 -5.72 2.35
C GLU A 141 11.10 -7.03 2.83
N GLU A 142 10.09 -6.97 3.69
CA GLU A 142 9.52 -8.13 4.36
C GLU A 142 8.58 -8.93 3.45
N ASP A 143 7.56 -8.26 2.91
CA ASP A 143 6.47 -8.88 2.14
C ASP A 143 6.57 -8.61 0.63
N LYS A 144 7.59 -7.86 0.19
CA LYS A 144 7.74 -7.38 -1.19
C LYS A 144 6.54 -6.56 -1.67
N GLN A 145 5.85 -5.86 -0.77
CA GLN A 145 4.76 -4.96 -1.13
C GLN A 145 5.26 -3.95 -2.18
N PRO A 146 4.62 -3.83 -3.35
CA PRO A 146 5.05 -2.90 -4.38
C PRO A 146 4.87 -1.44 -3.91
N ILE A 147 5.95 -0.66 -3.94
CA ILE A 147 5.93 0.79 -3.70
C ILE A 147 5.76 1.52 -5.03
N PHE A 148 6.58 1.18 -6.03
CA PHE A 148 6.34 1.55 -7.43
C PHE A 148 7.07 0.60 -8.39
N ASN A 149 6.58 0.57 -9.63
CA ASN A 149 7.17 -0.19 -10.73
C ASN A 149 7.06 0.64 -12.01
N GLU A 150 8.21 1.03 -12.56
CA GLU A 150 8.28 2.01 -13.63
C GLU A 150 9.23 1.59 -14.75
N ILE A 151 8.89 2.00 -15.96
CA ILE A 151 9.73 1.80 -17.13
C ILE A 151 10.43 3.12 -17.45
N TRP A 152 11.75 3.11 -17.38
CA TRP A 152 12.60 4.23 -17.72
C TRP A 152 13.24 4.01 -19.08
N SER A 153 12.83 4.81 -20.07
CA SER A 153 13.41 4.78 -21.42
C SER A 153 14.76 5.53 -21.44
N LEU A 154 15.83 4.76 -21.66
CA LEU A 154 17.21 5.21 -21.68
C LEU A 154 17.61 5.78 -23.06
N PRO A 155 18.66 6.63 -23.11
CA PRO A 155 19.30 7.10 -24.35
C PRO A 155 19.75 5.97 -25.28
N GLU A 156 19.83 6.23 -26.58
CA GLU A 156 20.14 5.20 -27.59
C GLU A 156 21.55 4.59 -27.46
N ASP A 157 22.49 5.34 -26.89
CA ASP A 157 23.89 4.97 -26.69
C ASP A 157 24.16 4.28 -25.33
N SER A 158 23.10 4.07 -24.54
CA SER A 158 23.19 3.34 -23.27
C SER A 158 23.57 1.88 -23.51
N SER A 159 24.59 1.42 -22.80
CA SER A 159 25.13 0.07 -22.94
C SER A 159 25.00 -0.72 -21.64
N PRO A 160 24.84 -2.06 -21.71
CA PRO A 160 24.93 -2.90 -20.53
C PRO A 160 26.20 -2.62 -19.71
N GLY A 161 26.07 -2.53 -18.39
CA GLY A 161 27.15 -2.15 -17.47
C GLY A 161 27.33 -0.65 -17.25
N ASP A 162 26.60 0.23 -17.96
CA ASP A 162 26.65 1.66 -17.68
C ASP A 162 26.16 1.95 -16.24
N GLU A 163 26.89 2.84 -15.55
CA GLU A 163 26.66 3.18 -14.14
C GLU A 163 25.42 4.07 -13.99
N ILE A 164 24.46 3.59 -13.18
CA ILE A 164 23.27 4.32 -12.74
C ILE A 164 23.54 4.81 -11.33
N THR A 165 23.28 6.08 -11.06
CA THR A 165 23.20 6.60 -9.70
C THR A 165 21.74 6.78 -9.34
N MET A 166 21.31 6.11 -8.27
CA MET A 166 20.00 6.31 -7.67
C MET A 166 20.17 7.12 -6.39
N GLU A 167 19.50 8.26 -6.32
CA GLU A 167 19.42 9.09 -5.13
C GLU A 167 18.03 8.93 -4.51
N TYR A 168 17.94 8.72 -3.20
CA TYR A 168 16.65 8.49 -2.54
C TYR A 168 16.63 9.05 -1.11
N ARG A 169 15.41 9.32 -0.61
CA ARG A 169 15.16 9.71 0.77
C ARG A 169 13.71 9.41 1.17
N VAL A 170 13.45 9.39 2.46
CA VAL A 170 12.10 9.44 3.04
C VAL A 170 12.00 10.67 3.92
N THR A 171 11.01 11.51 3.68
CA THR A 171 10.81 12.73 4.46
C THR A 171 10.20 12.43 5.84
N SER A 172 10.22 13.42 6.74
CA SER A 172 9.49 13.32 8.02
C SER A 172 7.98 13.13 7.84
N GLY A 173 7.45 13.47 6.65
CA GLY A 173 6.05 13.29 6.27
C GLY A 173 5.73 11.91 5.70
N LYS A 174 6.67 10.94 5.78
CA LYS A 174 6.52 9.59 5.21
C LYS A 174 6.35 9.57 3.69
N GLN A 175 6.98 10.51 2.99
CA GLN A 175 7.04 10.54 1.54
C GLN A 175 8.37 9.96 1.09
N PHE A 176 8.36 8.87 0.33
CA PHE A 176 9.53 8.32 -0.32
C PHE A 176 9.76 9.08 -1.64
N GLU A 177 10.97 9.58 -1.82
CA GLU A 177 11.39 10.28 -3.03
C GLU A 177 12.64 9.61 -3.58
N CYS A 178 12.65 9.35 -4.88
CA CYS A 178 13.86 8.88 -5.55
C CYS A 178 14.04 9.49 -6.93
N ARG A 179 15.30 9.59 -7.33
CA ARG A 179 15.68 9.91 -8.69
C ARG A 179 16.82 9.01 -9.16
N ALA A 180 16.73 8.52 -10.38
CA ALA A 180 17.77 7.69 -11.00
C ALA A 180 18.25 8.34 -12.30
N PHE A 181 19.55 8.35 -12.53
CA PHE A 181 20.16 8.91 -13.73
C PHE A 181 21.43 8.16 -14.12
N LEU A 182 21.77 8.19 -15.41
CA LEU A 182 23.01 7.61 -15.92
C LEU A 182 24.15 8.57 -15.66
N LYS A 183 25.30 8.06 -15.21
CA LYS A 183 26.49 8.90 -14.98
C LYS A 183 27.00 9.59 -16.24
N LYS A 184 26.81 8.95 -17.41
CA LYS A 184 27.15 9.50 -18.73
C LYS A 184 26.12 10.54 -19.22
N HIS A 185 24.86 10.39 -18.79
CA HIS A 185 23.70 11.17 -19.26
C HIS A 185 22.85 11.62 -18.07
N SER A 186 23.36 12.59 -17.31
CA SER A 186 22.70 13.10 -16.12
C SER A 186 21.40 13.87 -16.41
N GLU A 187 21.16 14.21 -17.67
CA GLU A 187 19.97 14.91 -18.15
C GLU A 187 18.75 13.99 -18.31
N TYR A 188 18.96 12.67 -18.42
CA TYR A 188 17.88 11.68 -18.44
C TYR A 188 17.68 11.18 -17.02
N ILE A 189 16.62 11.67 -16.38
CA ILE A 189 16.30 11.37 -14.97
C ILE A 189 14.95 10.69 -14.89
N LEU A 190 14.88 9.55 -14.22
CA LEU A 190 13.63 9.03 -13.67
C LEU A 190 13.43 9.64 -12.29
N GLU A 191 12.36 10.39 -12.06
CA GLU A 191 12.02 10.94 -10.75
C GLU A 191 10.67 10.40 -10.29
N LYS A 192 10.61 9.95 -9.03
CA LYS A 192 9.41 9.42 -8.41
C LYS A 192 9.25 9.86 -6.97
N SER A 193 7.99 10.00 -6.58
CA SER A 193 7.57 10.33 -5.24
C SER A 193 6.32 9.53 -4.89
N VAL A 194 6.35 8.85 -3.75
CA VAL A 194 5.24 8.03 -3.24
C VAL A 194 4.97 8.42 -1.78
N GLU A 195 3.74 8.82 -1.49
CA GLU A 195 3.30 9.08 -0.12
C GLU A 195 2.94 7.79 0.59
N ASN A 196 3.33 7.65 1.86
CA ASN A 196 3.02 6.50 2.71
C ASN A 196 3.35 5.14 2.04
N PRO A 197 4.61 4.92 1.63
CA PRO A 197 5.02 3.85 0.70
C PRO A 197 4.69 2.43 1.20
N LEU A 198 4.64 2.22 2.52
CA LEU A 198 4.46 0.91 3.15
C LEU A 198 3.12 0.78 3.86
N VAL A 199 2.20 1.72 3.62
CA VAL A 199 0.83 1.51 4.08
C VAL A 199 0.20 0.52 3.12
N ASN A 200 -0.31 -0.59 3.65
CA ASN A 200 -1.15 -1.50 2.88
C ASN A 200 -2.41 -0.73 2.51
N ILE A 201 -2.38 -0.06 1.36
CA ILE A 201 -3.62 0.34 0.71
C ILE A 201 -4.18 -0.97 0.14
N LEU A 202 -4.74 -1.80 1.01
CA LEU A 202 -6.03 -2.37 0.67
C LEU A 202 -6.85 -1.13 0.36
N ASN A 203 -6.89 -0.74 -0.90
CA ASN A 203 -7.77 0.28 -1.40
C ASN A 203 -8.99 -0.49 -1.89
N PRO A 204 -9.88 -0.97 -0.99
CA PRO A 204 -11.16 -1.45 -1.47
C PRO A 204 -11.83 -0.35 -2.28
N ASN A 205 -11.47 0.94 -2.16
CA ASN A 205 -12.01 1.96 -3.06
C ASN A 205 -11.48 1.85 -4.50
N GLU A 206 -10.20 1.57 -4.78
CA GLU A 206 -9.78 1.37 -6.19
C GLU A 206 -10.39 0.10 -6.78
N LEU A 207 -10.40 -0.99 -6.01
CA LEU A 207 -11.00 -2.25 -6.48
C LEU A 207 -12.53 -2.10 -6.61
N ARG A 208 -13.19 -1.37 -5.71
CA ARG A 208 -14.61 -1.01 -5.83
C ARG A 208 -14.86 -0.06 -6.99
N VAL A 209 -13.99 0.90 -7.25
CA VAL A 209 -14.10 1.81 -8.41
C VAL A 209 -13.99 1.00 -9.70
N LYS A 210 -13.03 0.07 -9.82
CA LYS A 210 -12.94 -0.86 -10.96
C LYS A 210 -14.19 -1.73 -11.11
N ILE A 211 -14.72 -2.24 -10.01
CA ILE A 211 -15.98 -3.00 -10.00
C ILE A 211 -17.15 -2.12 -10.45
N GLU A 212 -17.28 -0.91 -9.92
CA GLU A 212 -18.34 0.05 -10.25
C GLU A 212 -18.27 0.45 -11.73
N GLU A 213 -17.09 0.73 -12.27
CA GLU A 213 -16.88 1.04 -13.68
C GLU A 213 -17.26 -0.13 -14.60
N ALA A 214 -16.84 -1.35 -14.27
CA ALA A 214 -17.18 -2.54 -15.04
C ALA A 214 -18.68 -2.91 -14.95
N GLU A 215 -19.30 -2.74 -13.78
CA GLU A 215 -20.75 -2.92 -13.61
C GLU A 215 -21.54 -1.86 -14.40
N GLU A 216 -21.08 -0.62 -14.41
CA GLU A 216 -21.65 0.48 -15.19
C GLU A 216 -21.55 0.20 -16.70
N GLU A 217 -20.40 -0.30 -17.17
CA GLU A 217 -20.21 -0.68 -18.56
C GLU A 217 -21.20 -1.78 -18.97
N LEU A 218 -21.36 -2.82 -18.15
CA LEU A 218 -22.33 -3.88 -18.39
C LEU A 218 -23.77 -3.34 -18.38
N ARG A 219 -24.10 -2.42 -17.46
CA ARG A 219 -25.43 -1.80 -17.37
C ARG A 219 -25.75 -0.97 -18.62
N ASN A 220 -24.80 -0.18 -19.11
CA ASN A 220 -24.93 0.60 -20.34
C ASN A 220 -25.12 -0.31 -21.58
N LYS A 221 -24.54 -1.51 -21.55
CA LYS A 221 -24.72 -2.56 -22.57
C LYS A 221 -25.97 -3.43 -22.35
N GLY A 222 -26.87 -3.08 -21.43
CA GLY A 222 -28.10 -3.84 -21.15
C GLY A 222 -27.88 -5.16 -20.39
N GLY A 223 -26.89 -5.19 -19.50
CA GLY A 223 -26.49 -6.38 -18.72
C GLY A 223 -25.50 -7.30 -19.45
N GLY A 224 -24.81 -6.78 -20.47
CA GLY A 224 -23.76 -7.48 -21.21
C GLY A 224 -24.22 -8.63 -22.12
N THR A 225 -23.27 -9.08 -22.93
CA THR A 225 -23.42 -10.15 -23.92
C THR A 225 -22.34 -11.22 -23.76
N ALA A 226 -22.40 -12.28 -24.58
CA ALA A 226 -21.34 -13.29 -24.62
C ALA A 226 -19.94 -12.72 -24.98
N ARG A 227 -19.88 -11.53 -25.61
CA ARG A 227 -18.62 -10.86 -25.97
C ARG A 227 -17.94 -10.18 -24.79
N ASP A 228 -18.68 -9.91 -23.72
CA ASP A 228 -18.19 -9.24 -22.50
C ASP A 228 -17.66 -10.25 -21.47
N ARG A 229 -17.32 -11.46 -21.91
CA ARG A 229 -16.84 -12.57 -21.09
C ARG A 229 -15.71 -12.17 -20.13
N GLU A 230 -14.74 -11.40 -20.63
CA GLU A 230 -13.58 -10.99 -19.85
C GLU A 230 -13.99 -10.08 -18.68
N ILE A 231 -14.90 -9.14 -18.92
CA ILE A 231 -15.44 -8.24 -17.89
C ILE A 231 -16.13 -9.03 -16.76
N PHE A 232 -16.90 -10.07 -17.11
CA PHE A 232 -17.51 -10.95 -16.10
C PHE A 232 -16.50 -11.75 -15.28
N ILE A 233 -15.42 -12.22 -15.92
CA ILE A 233 -14.34 -12.95 -15.24
C ILE A 233 -13.57 -12.02 -14.31
N ASP A 234 -13.27 -10.81 -14.75
CA ASP A 234 -12.54 -9.83 -13.97
C ASP A 234 -13.37 -9.36 -12.76
N LEU A 235 -14.67 -9.12 -12.93
CA LEU A 235 -15.60 -8.86 -11.82
C LEU A 235 -15.60 -10.02 -10.81
N ALA A 236 -15.63 -11.27 -11.26
CA ALA A 236 -15.60 -12.42 -10.35
C ALA A 236 -14.28 -12.52 -9.56
N LYS A 237 -13.14 -12.22 -10.19
CA LYS A 237 -11.84 -12.17 -9.50
C LYS A 237 -11.79 -11.05 -8.49
N TRP A 238 -12.19 -9.82 -8.86
CA TRP A 238 -12.20 -8.68 -7.95
C TRP A 238 -13.16 -8.89 -6.77
N TYR A 239 -14.33 -9.48 -7.00
CA TYR A 239 -15.24 -9.84 -5.90
C TYR A 239 -14.68 -10.96 -5.01
N THR A 240 -13.90 -11.88 -5.56
CA THR A 240 -13.20 -12.92 -4.78
C THR A 240 -12.09 -12.31 -3.91
N GLU A 241 -11.33 -11.36 -4.45
CA GLU A 241 -10.32 -10.58 -3.72
C GLU A 241 -10.95 -9.77 -2.58
N LEU A 242 -12.18 -9.27 -2.75
CA LEU A 242 -12.97 -8.64 -1.68
C LEU A 242 -13.63 -9.65 -0.71
N GLY A 243 -13.41 -10.96 -0.87
CA GLY A 243 -14.02 -12.00 -0.04
C GLY A 243 -15.53 -12.22 -0.30
N GLN A 244 -16.11 -11.60 -1.32
CA GLN A 244 -17.53 -11.70 -1.70
C GLN A 244 -17.75 -12.85 -2.68
N ARG A 245 -17.45 -14.07 -2.24
CA ARG A 245 -17.49 -15.28 -3.08
C ARG A 245 -18.87 -15.57 -3.69
N GLU A 246 -19.96 -15.22 -3.01
CA GLU A 246 -21.31 -15.39 -3.54
C GLU A 246 -21.56 -14.50 -4.78
N LYS A 247 -21.19 -13.21 -4.70
CA LYS A 247 -21.28 -12.31 -5.84
C LYS A 247 -20.36 -12.75 -6.99
N ALA A 248 -19.15 -13.19 -6.67
CA ALA A 248 -18.22 -13.72 -7.68
C ALA A 248 -18.85 -14.89 -8.46
N LEU A 249 -19.48 -15.84 -7.74
CA LEU A 249 -20.19 -16.96 -8.35
C LEU A 249 -21.37 -16.52 -9.23
N ASP A 250 -22.11 -15.48 -8.82
CA ASP A 250 -23.24 -14.98 -9.60
C ASP A 250 -22.79 -14.35 -10.94
N TYR A 251 -21.65 -13.67 -10.97
CA TYR A 251 -21.07 -13.16 -12.22
C TYR A 251 -20.57 -14.28 -13.13
N LEU A 252 -19.93 -15.32 -12.58
CA LEU A 252 -19.52 -16.50 -13.36
C LEU A 252 -20.72 -17.27 -13.93
N ARG A 253 -21.80 -17.43 -13.15
CA ARG A 253 -23.06 -18.02 -13.62
C ARG A 253 -23.70 -17.19 -14.72
N THR A 254 -23.71 -15.87 -14.56
CA THR A 254 -24.24 -14.95 -15.57
C THR A 254 -23.45 -15.06 -16.87
N ALA A 255 -22.12 -15.13 -16.80
CA ALA A 255 -21.26 -15.34 -17.97
C ALA A 255 -21.59 -16.66 -18.69
N LEU A 256 -21.68 -17.78 -17.96
CA LEU A 256 -22.04 -19.08 -18.55
C LEU A 256 -23.40 -19.06 -19.24
N ASN A 257 -24.41 -18.44 -18.61
CA ASN A 257 -25.75 -18.31 -19.18
C ASN A 257 -25.75 -17.47 -20.47
N LYS A 258 -24.90 -16.45 -20.56
CA LYS A 258 -24.77 -15.60 -21.76
C LYS A 258 -23.99 -16.29 -22.88
N ILE A 259 -22.95 -17.06 -22.54
CA ILE A 259 -22.10 -17.79 -23.49
C ILE A 259 -22.82 -19.02 -24.07
N GLN A 260 -23.73 -19.63 -23.31
CA GLN A 260 -24.51 -20.83 -23.67
C GLN A 260 -23.65 -22.05 -24.09
N ARG A 261 -22.39 -22.10 -23.63
CA ARG A 261 -21.46 -23.20 -23.84
C ARG A 261 -20.56 -23.37 -22.62
N PRO A 262 -20.06 -24.59 -22.34
CA PRO A 262 -19.09 -24.79 -21.27
C PRO A 262 -17.82 -23.99 -21.55
N ASP A 263 -17.41 -23.17 -20.58
CA ASP A 263 -16.17 -22.41 -20.65
C ASP A 263 -15.19 -22.95 -19.61
N PRO A 264 -14.07 -23.58 -20.03
CA PRO A 264 -13.13 -24.22 -19.10
C PRO A 264 -12.58 -23.24 -18.05
N ILE A 265 -12.34 -21.98 -18.42
CA ILE A 265 -11.76 -21.00 -17.49
C ILE A 265 -12.79 -20.63 -16.42
N ILE A 266 -14.08 -20.53 -16.78
CA ILE A 266 -15.14 -20.22 -15.81
C ILE A 266 -15.48 -21.42 -14.92
N ILE A 267 -15.36 -22.65 -15.43
CA ILE A 267 -15.70 -23.88 -14.70
C ILE A 267 -14.63 -24.26 -13.66
N PHE A 268 -13.37 -23.90 -13.88
CA PHE A 268 -12.25 -24.23 -12.98
C PHE A 268 -11.83 -23.08 -12.05
N MET A 269 -12.60 -22.00 -11.98
CA MET A 269 -12.36 -20.80 -11.15
C MET A 269 -13.27 -20.81 -9.93
#